data_AF-A0A9E3FXY4-F1
#
_entry.id   AF-A0A9E3FXY4-F1
#
_cell.length_a   1.000
_cell.length_b   1.000
_cell.length_c   1.000
_cell.angle_alpha   90.00
_cell.angle_beta   90.00
_cell.angle_gamma   90.00
#
_symmetry.space_group_name_H-M   'P 1'
#
loop_
_entity.id
_entity.type
_entity.pdbx_description
1 polymer ?
#
loop_
_entity_poly.entity_id
_entity_poly.type
_entity_poly.pdbx_seq_one_letter_code
_entity_poly.pdbx_strand_id
1 'polypeptide(L)'
;MDAARQNLFTVVIVEALDRLSRDMEDLAGIHKRLSFQGIEIQAVHDGTADSILIGIRGLVGQMQREDGAKKVRRGMAGVIRDGRHAGGRAYGYRAVPGKPGELEIVEDEAAIVRRIFAAYAAGRAPREIAHDLNRENIRPPRGQRWNASTINGNAQRGAGLIFNELYAGRIVWNKVRMVKDPDTGKRLSRPNPRGEWQSIDVPQLRIVEQSAWEQAHALKTERSHLASHVKRRAPHLLSGLLRCGCCGSGMSVHDRDKSGKTRVRCSAVRESGSCSNRRIIYLRDIERLVLSGMAEELKDPRLIETYVRKYNNERERLAGSAAAVRMRLEAKRDRIEGERQRNIDLVIKYVISEEDAKQRIAELKEERLRVEAELAALEEAPLPIALHPATLDRYIETVNGLAETMAGHASAADDRGSLIAKFRALVHSVVVHPRGPWEGFEVEVKGKLAALVGGGLFPQAHYNSGSRVVAGVRYIANPLFRKPCFPIDAQPKLAAGALIVCAKCRLSCAIQLRRFNRCSKAGPSLHSSTPESCGQIDQRTCYAASASFVSVQAWLSFLDLVSKSALATAMRLSIRALAMPVAAFA
;
A
#
# COMPACT_ATOMS: atom_id res chain seq x y z
N MET A 1 19.25 4.74 20.29
CA MET A 1 19.83 3.39 20.51
C MET A 1 20.81 2.99 19.42
N ASP A 2 20.47 2.99 18.12
CA ASP A 2 21.43 2.54 17.10
C ASP A 2 22.64 3.47 16.95
N ALA A 3 22.43 4.79 16.98
CA ALA A 3 23.51 5.78 17.08
C ALA A 3 24.35 5.65 18.37
N ALA A 4 23.78 5.13 19.46
CA ALA A 4 24.50 4.84 20.70
C ALA A 4 25.42 3.61 20.53
N ARG A 5 24.94 2.55 19.85
CA ARG A 5 25.75 1.38 19.45
C ARG A 5 26.88 1.71 18.48
N GLN A 6 26.80 2.85 17.81
CA GLN A 6 27.83 3.38 16.91
C GLN A 6 28.74 4.40 17.61
N ASN A 7 28.57 4.63 18.92
CA ASN A 7 29.31 5.60 19.73
C ASN A 7 29.33 7.03 19.13
N LEU A 8 28.25 7.44 18.45
CA LEU A 8 28.16 8.76 17.80
C LEU A 8 27.97 9.92 18.79
N PHE A 9 27.73 9.63 20.08
CA PHE A 9 27.59 10.59 21.15
C PHE A 9 27.95 9.94 22.50
N THR A 10 28.38 10.76 23.46
CA THR A 10 28.78 10.35 24.82
C THR A 10 27.76 10.76 25.89
N VAL A 11 26.82 11.66 25.60
CA VAL A 11 25.82 12.16 26.54
C VAL A 11 24.45 12.25 25.86
N VAL A 12 23.39 11.84 26.56
CA VAL A 12 21.99 12.08 26.20
C VAL A 12 21.42 13.15 27.11
N ILE A 13 21.10 14.31 26.56
CA ILE A 13 20.44 15.39 27.30
C ILE A 13 18.92 15.29 27.10
N VAL A 14 18.15 15.30 28.19
CA VAL A 14 16.68 15.35 28.20
C VAL A 14 16.17 16.43 29.16
N GLU A 15 14.95 16.93 28.97
CA GLU A 15 14.34 17.89 29.91
C GLU A 15 14.06 17.23 31.28
N ALA A 16 13.43 16.04 31.27
CA ALA A 16 13.23 15.19 32.44
C ALA A 16 13.29 13.70 32.04
N LEU A 17 13.53 12.80 33.01
CA LEU A 17 13.63 11.35 32.74
C LEU A 17 12.33 10.73 32.21
N ASP A 18 11.17 11.33 32.52
CA ASP A 18 9.86 10.87 32.06
C ASP A 18 9.67 10.99 30.53
N ARG A 19 10.52 11.78 29.86
CA ARG A 19 10.59 11.91 28.40
C ARG A 19 11.26 10.73 27.72
N LEU A 20 12.15 10.02 28.42
CA LEU A 20 12.75 8.77 27.94
C LEU A 20 11.74 7.63 28.08
N SER A 21 11.22 7.42 29.30
CA SER A 21 10.03 6.62 29.55
C SER A 21 9.43 6.90 30.92
N ARG A 22 8.10 6.77 30.99
CA ARG A 22 7.33 6.68 32.25
C ARG A 22 7.12 5.24 32.71
N ASP A 23 7.82 4.29 32.09
CA ASP A 23 7.79 2.87 32.40
C ASP A 23 9.07 2.50 33.14
N MET A 24 8.94 1.88 34.31
CA MET A 24 10.09 1.57 35.15
C MET A 24 11.03 0.55 34.50
N GLU A 25 10.49 -0.43 33.78
CA GLU A 25 11.28 -1.44 33.06
C GLU A 25 11.97 -0.83 31.84
N ASP A 26 11.23 -0.08 31.00
CA ASP A 26 11.83 0.58 29.83
C ASP A 26 12.93 1.56 30.26
N LEU A 27 12.71 2.38 31.31
CA LEU A 27 13.66 3.40 31.76
C LEU A 27 14.95 2.79 32.33
N ALA A 28 14.84 1.79 33.21
CA ALA A 28 15.98 1.04 33.73
C ALA A 28 16.72 0.28 32.61
N GLY A 29 15.97 -0.27 31.65
CA GLY A 29 16.50 -0.96 30.48
C GLY A 29 17.25 -0.03 29.51
N ILE A 30 16.82 1.23 29.37
CA ILE A 30 17.52 2.26 28.59
C ILE A 30 18.83 2.65 29.27
N HIS A 31 18.78 3.01 30.57
CA HIS A 31 19.97 3.39 31.33
C HIS A 31 21.02 2.28 31.34
N LYS A 32 20.66 1.05 31.69
CA LYS A 32 21.60 -0.09 31.69
C LYS A 32 22.31 -0.27 30.35
N ARG A 33 21.64 0.00 29.22
CA ARG A 33 22.22 -0.12 27.88
C ARG A 33 23.13 1.06 27.50
N LEU A 34 22.78 2.28 27.90
CA LEU A 34 23.58 3.48 27.64
C LEU A 34 24.82 3.53 28.54
N SER A 35 24.67 3.26 29.84
CA SER A 35 25.77 3.17 30.80
C SER A 35 26.78 2.07 30.43
N PHE A 36 26.33 0.94 29.88
CA PHE A 36 27.22 -0.10 29.33
C PHE A 36 28.07 0.39 28.15
N GLN A 37 27.59 1.39 27.41
CA GLN A 37 28.31 2.02 26.28
C GLN A 37 29.13 3.24 26.72
N GLY A 38 29.23 3.51 28.03
CA GLY A 38 29.90 4.70 28.56
C GLY A 38 29.13 6.00 28.28
N ILE A 39 27.84 5.91 27.97
CA ILE A 39 27.00 7.06 27.62
C ILE A 39 26.22 7.53 28.84
N GLU A 40 26.43 8.78 29.24
CA GLU A 40 25.72 9.42 30.34
C GLU A 40 24.33 9.89 29.92
N ILE A 41 23.37 9.91 30.84
CA ILE A 41 22.07 10.57 30.66
C ILE A 41 22.03 11.76 31.62
N GLN A 42 21.78 12.96 31.09
CA GLN A 42 21.62 14.19 31.87
C GLN A 42 20.22 14.76 31.67
N ALA A 43 19.49 14.91 32.77
CA ALA A 43 18.19 15.55 32.79
C ALA A 43 18.34 17.01 33.27
N VAL A 44 17.79 17.97 32.53
CA VAL A 44 17.87 19.41 32.86
C VAL A 44 17.31 19.70 34.26
N HIS A 45 16.25 19.00 34.67
CA HIS A 45 15.61 19.19 35.98
C HIS A 45 16.07 18.20 37.06
N ASP A 46 16.61 17.04 36.68
CA ASP A 46 16.91 15.95 37.61
C ASP A 46 18.41 15.67 37.79
N GLY A 47 19.29 16.30 36.99
CA GLY A 47 20.73 16.05 36.98
C GLY A 47 21.12 14.78 36.22
N THR A 48 22.33 14.27 36.49
CA THR A 48 22.82 13.01 35.93
C THR A 48 21.98 11.83 36.42
N ALA A 49 21.55 10.95 35.50
CA ALA A 49 20.69 9.82 35.82
C ALA A 49 21.48 8.69 36.51
N ASP A 50 21.34 8.58 37.82
CA ASP A 50 21.79 7.42 38.59
C ASP A 50 20.68 6.36 38.75
N SER A 51 21.06 5.18 39.25
CA SER A 51 20.13 4.05 39.44
C SER A 51 19.00 4.35 40.42
N ILE A 52 19.22 5.24 41.40
CA ILE A 52 18.26 5.58 42.45
C ILE A 52 17.19 6.53 41.87
N LEU A 53 17.63 7.60 41.24
CA LEU A 53 16.79 8.60 40.57
C LEU A 53 15.92 7.95 39.49
N ILE A 54 16.48 7.02 38.71
CA ILE A 54 15.73 6.23 37.73
C ILE A 54 14.66 5.36 38.40
N GLY A 55 14.98 4.70 39.52
CA GLY A 55 14.02 3.91 40.29
C GLY A 55 12.86 4.77 40.81
N ILE A 56 13.17 5.91 41.42
CA ILE A 56 12.18 6.84 41.99
C ILE A 56 11.31 7.45 40.88
N ARG A 57 11.91 7.99 39.81
CA ARG A 57 11.17 8.61 38.69
C ARG A 57 10.35 7.57 37.92
N GLY A 58 10.86 6.34 37.77
CA GLY A 58 10.12 5.21 37.19
C GLY A 58 8.86 4.86 38.02
N LEU A 59 9.00 4.73 39.34
CA LEU A 59 7.89 4.45 40.25
C LEU A 59 6.83 5.56 40.21
N VAL A 60 7.24 6.84 40.34
CA VAL A 60 6.33 7.99 40.29
C VAL A 60 5.61 8.06 38.94
N GLY A 61 6.33 7.84 37.83
CA GLY A 61 5.74 7.79 36.49
C GLY A 61 4.71 6.67 36.32
N GLN A 62 4.97 5.50 36.89
CA GLN A 62 4.01 4.38 36.89
C GLN A 62 2.77 4.69 37.74
N MET A 63 2.94 5.20 38.97
CA MET A 63 1.82 5.60 39.83
C MET A 63 0.91 6.63 39.13
N GLN A 64 1.51 7.65 38.52
CA GLN A 64 0.76 8.67 37.76
C GLN A 64 0.00 8.08 36.56
N ARG A 65 0.59 7.12 35.83
CA ARG A 65 -0.10 6.40 34.74
C ARG A 65 -1.31 5.61 35.26
N GLU A 66 -1.15 4.88 36.36
CA GLU A 66 -2.21 4.05 36.94
C GLU A 66 -3.35 4.91 37.50
N ASP A 67 -3.04 5.98 38.23
CA ASP A 67 -4.05 6.90 38.77
C ASP A 67 -4.72 7.72 37.68
N GLY A 68 -3.99 8.10 36.63
CA GLY A 68 -4.58 8.66 35.40
C GLY A 68 -5.59 7.68 34.79
N ALA A 69 -5.24 6.41 34.66
CA ALA A 69 -6.16 5.39 34.14
C ALA A 69 -7.38 5.16 35.04
N LYS A 70 -7.23 5.18 36.37
CA LYS A 70 -8.34 5.12 37.35
C LYS A 70 -9.25 6.34 37.23
N LYS A 71 -8.70 7.55 37.16
CA LYS A 71 -9.45 8.82 37.02
C LYS A 71 -10.21 8.87 35.69
N VAL A 72 -9.58 8.51 34.57
CA VAL A 72 -10.23 8.43 33.25
C VAL A 72 -11.35 7.40 33.25
N ARG A 73 -11.11 6.20 33.80
CA ARG A 73 -12.16 5.16 33.93
C ARG A 73 -13.35 5.65 34.76
N ARG A 74 -13.10 6.35 35.88
CA ARG A 74 -14.14 6.95 36.73
C ARG A 74 -14.93 8.05 35.98
N GLY A 75 -14.24 8.91 35.23
CA GLY A 75 -14.86 9.95 34.41
C GLY A 75 -15.76 9.37 33.31
N MET A 76 -15.27 8.36 32.58
CA MET A 76 -16.08 7.64 31.59
C MET A 76 -17.29 6.95 32.23
N ALA A 77 -17.14 6.33 33.40
CA ALA A 77 -18.26 5.78 34.16
C ALA A 77 -19.26 6.85 34.66
N GLY A 78 -18.85 8.11 34.81
CA GLY A 78 -19.75 9.26 34.98
C GLY A 78 -20.56 9.52 33.72
N VAL A 79 -19.88 9.74 32.59
CA VAL A 79 -20.51 9.99 31.27
C VAL A 79 -21.57 8.94 30.95
N ILE A 80 -21.30 7.64 31.18
CA ILE A 80 -22.27 6.55 30.95
C ILE A 80 -23.47 6.64 31.90
N ARG A 81 -23.28 6.97 33.19
CA ARG A 81 -24.40 7.14 34.13
C ARG A 81 -25.29 8.33 33.78
N ASP A 82 -24.73 9.37 33.17
CA ASP A 82 -25.47 10.54 32.67
C ASP A 82 -26.26 10.25 31.36
N GLY A 83 -26.35 8.99 30.92
CA GLY A 83 -26.99 8.64 29.64
C GLY A 83 -26.18 9.03 28.39
N ARG A 84 -24.93 9.47 28.55
CA ARG A 84 -24.06 9.94 27.45
C ARG A 84 -23.10 8.84 26.99
N HIS A 85 -22.68 8.92 25.74
CA HIS A 85 -21.88 7.90 25.07
C HIS A 85 -20.37 8.17 25.20
N ALA A 86 -19.65 7.29 25.92
CA ALA A 86 -18.19 7.37 26.10
C ALA A 86 -17.36 6.56 25.06
N GLY A 87 -17.96 6.17 23.93
CA GLY A 87 -17.31 5.40 22.87
C GLY A 87 -16.94 6.21 21.62
N GLY A 88 -16.29 5.56 20.64
CA GLY A 88 -16.08 6.12 19.30
C GLY A 88 -17.31 5.99 18.38
N ARG A 89 -17.32 6.68 17.23
CA ARG A 89 -18.45 6.75 16.29
C ARG A 89 -19.15 5.39 16.06
N ALA A 90 -20.44 5.36 16.37
CA ALA A 90 -21.39 4.36 15.89
C ALA A 90 -21.99 4.82 14.55
N TYR A 91 -22.33 3.87 13.67
CA TYR A 91 -23.07 4.18 12.43
C TYR A 91 -24.52 4.50 12.78
N GLY A 92 -25.20 5.37 12.03
CA GLY A 92 -26.56 5.80 12.39
C GLY A 92 -26.60 6.96 13.40
N TYR A 93 -25.46 7.39 13.93
CA TYR A 93 -25.38 8.44 14.95
C TYR A 93 -24.27 9.45 14.68
N ARG A 94 -24.46 10.67 15.17
CA ARG A 94 -23.47 11.75 15.18
C ARG A 94 -23.34 12.31 16.58
N ALA A 95 -22.16 12.84 16.93
CA ALA A 95 -21.99 13.57 18.18
C ALA A 95 -22.54 15.00 18.03
N VAL A 96 -23.32 15.46 19.01
CA VAL A 96 -23.90 16.80 19.01
C VAL A 96 -22.78 17.85 19.21
N PRO A 97 -22.63 18.85 18.31
CA PRO A 97 -21.63 19.90 18.46
C PRO A 97 -21.77 20.64 19.80
N GLY A 98 -20.63 20.90 20.45
CA GLY A 98 -20.60 21.57 21.76
C GLY A 98 -21.04 20.71 22.96
N LYS A 99 -21.52 19.47 22.76
CA LYS A 99 -22.04 18.62 23.83
C LYS A 99 -21.34 17.24 23.90
N PRO A 100 -20.22 17.12 24.65
CA PRO A 100 -19.43 15.90 24.69
C PRO A 100 -20.22 14.68 25.18
N GLY A 101 -20.34 13.68 24.30
CA GLY A 101 -21.00 12.40 24.57
C GLY A 101 -22.50 12.36 24.28
N GLU A 102 -23.15 13.50 23.97
CA GLU A 102 -24.51 13.47 23.42
C GLU A 102 -24.49 13.01 21.96
N LEU A 103 -25.47 12.18 21.59
CA LEU A 103 -25.64 11.64 20.24
C LEU A 103 -27.00 12.06 19.67
N GLU A 104 -27.02 12.33 18.37
CA GLU A 104 -28.22 12.47 17.55
C GLU A 104 -28.31 11.33 16.53
N ILE A 105 -29.52 10.95 16.14
CA ILE A 105 -29.76 9.94 15.08
C ILE A 105 -29.57 10.62 13.72
N VAL A 106 -28.77 10.01 12.85
CA VAL A 106 -28.62 10.41 11.45
C VAL A 106 -29.52 9.50 10.61
N GLU A 107 -30.68 10.02 10.21
CA GLU A 107 -31.76 9.19 9.67
C GLU A 107 -31.38 8.42 8.39
N ASP A 108 -30.56 8.99 7.51
CA ASP A 108 -30.02 8.29 6.32
C ASP A 108 -29.20 7.04 6.70
N GLU A 109 -28.31 7.17 7.68
CA GLU A 109 -27.52 6.04 8.18
C GLU A 109 -28.39 5.07 8.99
N ALA A 110 -29.38 5.57 9.73
CA ALA A 110 -30.33 4.79 10.52
C ALA A 110 -31.23 3.91 9.64
N ALA A 111 -31.67 4.41 8.48
CA ALA A 111 -32.40 3.63 7.48
C ALA A 111 -31.56 2.45 6.97
N ILE A 112 -30.25 2.65 6.73
CA ILE A 112 -29.32 1.58 6.37
C ILE A 112 -29.14 0.59 7.52
N VAL A 113 -29.05 1.04 8.79
CA VAL A 113 -29.02 0.13 9.95
C VAL A 113 -30.27 -0.74 10.01
N ARG A 114 -31.47 -0.15 9.93
CA ARG A 114 -32.75 -0.89 9.93
C ARG A 114 -32.80 -1.92 8.79
N ARG A 115 -32.37 -1.55 7.59
CA ARG A 115 -32.25 -2.46 6.44
C ARG A 115 -31.28 -3.62 6.69
N ILE A 116 -30.13 -3.37 7.33
CA ILE A 116 -29.16 -4.41 7.68
C ILE A 116 -29.75 -5.39 8.71
N PHE A 117 -30.43 -4.89 9.74
CA PHE A 117 -31.10 -5.74 10.73
C PHE A 117 -32.23 -6.57 10.10
N ALA A 118 -33.11 -5.96 9.31
CA ALA A 118 -34.17 -6.69 8.59
C ALA A 118 -33.61 -7.76 7.65
N ALA A 119 -32.55 -7.45 6.87
CA ALA A 119 -31.91 -8.42 6.00
C ALA A 119 -31.24 -9.57 6.79
N TYR A 120 -30.64 -9.28 7.94
CA TYR A 120 -30.04 -10.29 8.82
C TYR A 120 -31.11 -11.16 9.49
N ALA A 121 -32.22 -10.57 9.95
CA ALA A 121 -33.37 -11.25 10.53
C ALA A 121 -34.10 -12.14 9.50
N ALA A 122 -34.13 -11.74 8.23
CA ALA A 122 -34.56 -12.59 7.10
C ALA A 122 -33.54 -13.70 6.74
N GLY A 123 -32.58 -14.01 7.62
CA GLY A 123 -31.63 -15.11 7.43
C GLY A 123 -30.51 -14.85 6.41
N ARG A 124 -30.39 -13.66 5.81
CA ARG A 124 -29.32 -13.40 4.82
C ARG A 124 -27.92 -13.47 5.44
N ALA A 125 -26.91 -13.81 4.64
CA ALA A 125 -25.55 -13.91 5.14
C ALA A 125 -24.91 -12.50 5.25
N PRO A 126 -24.17 -12.17 6.33
CA PRO A 126 -23.51 -10.86 6.49
C PRO A 126 -22.59 -10.45 5.33
N ARG A 127 -22.07 -11.45 4.60
CA ARG A 127 -21.21 -11.27 3.44
C ARG A 127 -22.00 -10.84 2.19
N GLU A 128 -23.23 -11.34 2.02
CA GLU A 128 -24.16 -10.90 0.97
C GLU A 128 -24.63 -9.47 1.25
N ILE A 129 -25.02 -9.18 2.49
CA ILE A 129 -25.43 -7.83 2.92
C ILE A 129 -24.29 -6.83 2.65
N ALA A 130 -23.04 -7.17 3.00
CA ALA A 130 -21.88 -6.33 2.68
C ALA A 130 -21.66 -6.15 1.16
N HIS A 131 -21.88 -7.19 0.35
CA HIS A 131 -21.78 -7.09 -1.11
C HIS A 131 -22.85 -6.16 -1.71
N ASP A 132 -24.08 -6.21 -1.21
CA ASP A 132 -25.18 -5.34 -1.65
C ASP A 132 -24.88 -3.87 -1.36
N LEU A 133 -24.53 -3.55 -0.10
CA LEU A 133 -24.19 -2.19 0.32
C LEU A 133 -23.01 -1.62 -0.49
N ASN A 134 -22.00 -2.45 -0.80
CA ASN A 134 -20.87 -2.03 -1.63
C ASN A 134 -21.22 -1.83 -3.11
N ARG A 135 -22.11 -2.65 -3.67
CA ARG A 135 -22.61 -2.52 -5.05
C ARG A 135 -23.40 -1.22 -5.21
N GLU A 136 -24.15 -0.83 -4.19
CA GLU A 136 -24.92 0.40 -4.10
C GLU A 136 -24.05 1.62 -3.65
N ASN A 137 -22.74 1.43 -3.49
CA ASN A 137 -21.77 2.44 -3.05
C ASN A 137 -22.08 3.14 -1.70
N ILE A 138 -22.83 2.47 -0.82
CA ILE A 138 -23.11 2.95 0.53
C ILE A 138 -21.82 2.92 1.36
N ARG A 139 -21.46 4.05 1.97
CA ARG A 139 -20.22 4.17 2.76
C ARG A 139 -20.34 3.45 4.12
N PRO A 140 -19.32 2.71 4.58
CA PRO A 140 -19.31 2.10 5.91
C PRO A 140 -18.96 3.14 7.00
N PRO A 141 -19.18 2.84 8.30
CA PRO A 141 -18.77 3.73 9.40
C PRO A 141 -17.27 3.99 9.48
N ARG A 142 -16.44 3.04 9.02
CA ARG A 142 -14.97 3.15 8.96
C ARG A 142 -14.43 2.38 7.76
N GLY A 143 -13.38 2.93 7.15
CA GLY A 143 -12.76 2.36 5.93
C GLY A 143 -13.54 2.70 4.66
N GLN A 144 -13.13 2.08 3.53
CA GLN A 144 -13.64 2.41 2.19
C GLN A 144 -14.81 1.53 1.74
N ARG A 145 -14.99 0.33 2.31
CA ARG A 145 -15.99 -0.67 1.88
C ARG A 145 -16.54 -1.45 3.08
N TRP A 146 -17.80 -1.85 3.01
CA TRP A 146 -18.41 -2.80 3.93
C TRP A 146 -17.72 -4.16 3.85
N ASN A 147 -17.62 -4.84 4.99
CA ASN A 147 -17.14 -6.20 5.06
C ASN A 147 -18.01 -7.02 6.01
N ALA A 148 -18.03 -8.34 5.83
CA ALA A 148 -18.82 -9.25 6.65
C ALA A 148 -18.52 -9.12 8.16
N SER A 149 -17.29 -8.73 8.54
CA SER A 149 -16.86 -8.56 9.94
C SER A 149 -17.38 -7.28 10.60
N THR A 150 -17.64 -6.20 9.86
CA THR A 150 -18.29 -4.99 10.41
C THR A 150 -19.74 -5.28 10.80
N ILE A 151 -20.45 -6.04 9.98
CA ILE A 151 -21.84 -6.44 10.26
C ILE A 151 -21.87 -7.52 11.35
N ASN A 152 -21.24 -8.68 11.09
CA ASN A 152 -21.34 -9.87 11.93
C ASN A 152 -20.58 -9.75 13.26
N GLY A 153 -19.51 -8.96 13.30
CA GLY A 153 -18.77 -8.68 14.51
C GLY A 153 -17.96 -9.83 15.11
N ASN A 154 -17.54 -9.63 16.37
CA ASN A 154 -16.90 -10.61 17.24
C ASN A 154 -17.73 -10.73 18.54
N ALA A 155 -18.27 -11.93 18.78
CA ALA A 155 -19.18 -12.19 19.89
C ALA A 155 -18.51 -12.02 21.27
N GLN A 156 -17.29 -12.50 21.45
CA GLN A 156 -16.55 -12.41 22.71
C GLN A 156 -16.27 -10.96 23.12
N ARG A 157 -16.18 -10.03 22.16
CA ARG A 157 -15.95 -8.60 22.41
C ARG A 157 -17.22 -7.76 22.42
N GLY A 158 -18.39 -8.34 22.08
CA GLY A 158 -19.62 -7.58 21.86
C GLY A 158 -19.46 -6.45 20.83
N ALA A 159 -18.66 -6.66 19.79
CA ALA A 159 -18.25 -5.63 18.84
C ALA A 159 -18.72 -5.97 17.42
N GLY A 160 -19.24 -5.00 16.68
CA GLY A 160 -19.85 -5.17 15.34
C GLY A 160 -21.28 -4.64 15.33
N LEU A 161 -21.85 -4.41 14.14
CA LEU A 161 -23.14 -3.74 13.99
C LEU A 161 -24.27 -4.51 14.69
N ILE A 162 -24.34 -5.83 14.50
CA ILE A 162 -25.34 -6.70 15.16
C ILE A 162 -25.14 -6.80 16.69
N PHE A 163 -23.98 -6.41 17.26
CA PHE A 163 -23.74 -6.45 18.71
C PHE A 163 -23.84 -5.07 19.41
N ASN A 164 -24.19 -4.03 18.67
CA ASN A 164 -24.25 -2.67 19.21
C ASN A 164 -25.63 -2.38 19.81
N GLU A 165 -25.75 -2.65 21.11
CA GLU A 165 -26.97 -2.44 21.93
C GLU A 165 -27.53 -1.01 21.88
N LEU A 166 -26.73 -0.02 21.45
CA LEU A 166 -27.21 1.33 21.22
C LEU A 166 -28.37 1.35 20.21
N TYR A 167 -28.38 0.47 19.21
CA TYR A 167 -29.48 0.38 18.24
C TYR A 167 -30.82 -0.03 18.86
N ALA A 168 -30.81 -0.78 19.98
CA ALA A 168 -32.00 -1.10 20.77
C ALA A 168 -32.35 -0.01 21.81
N GLY A 169 -31.59 1.08 21.86
CA GLY A 169 -31.73 2.14 22.86
C GLY A 169 -31.04 1.84 24.19
N ARG A 170 -29.88 1.17 24.19
CA ARG A 170 -29.08 0.92 25.41
C ARG A 170 -27.59 1.20 25.20
N ILE A 171 -27.03 2.12 25.97
CA ILE A 171 -25.57 2.33 25.99
C ILE A 171 -24.95 1.28 26.91
N VAL A 172 -23.96 0.53 26.42
CA VAL A 172 -23.18 -0.43 27.23
C VAL A 172 -21.69 -0.22 27.07
N TRP A 173 -21.01 -0.04 28.20
CA TRP A 173 -19.59 0.30 28.29
C TRP A 173 -18.79 -0.72 29.13
N ASN A 174 -17.47 -0.57 29.12
CA ASN A 174 -16.49 -1.46 29.76
C ASN A 174 -16.50 -2.93 29.25
N LYS A 175 -16.98 -3.20 28.02
CA LYS A 175 -16.99 -4.55 27.43
C LYS A 175 -15.59 -5.17 27.24
N VAL A 176 -14.57 -4.35 27.00
CA VAL A 176 -13.18 -4.77 26.75
C VAL A 176 -12.17 -3.83 27.42
N ARG A 177 -11.02 -4.38 27.82
CA ARG A 177 -9.82 -3.63 28.20
C ARG A 177 -8.68 -3.85 27.21
N MET A 178 -7.84 -2.84 27.04
CA MET A 178 -6.61 -2.92 26.25
C MET A 178 -5.42 -3.13 27.19
N VAL A 179 -4.62 -4.17 26.95
CA VAL A 179 -3.43 -4.53 27.74
C VAL A 179 -2.22 -4.48 26.81
N LYS A 180 -1.11 -3.85 27.22
CA LYS A 180 0.17 -3.92 26.50
C LYS A 180 0.77 -5.31 26.78
N ASP A 181 1.06 -6.04 25.72
CA ASP A 181 1.86 -7.27 25.75
C ASP A 181 3.32 -6.87 26.02
N PRO A 182 3.98 -7.41 27.06
CA PRO A 182 5.30 -6.93 27.49
C PRO A 182 6.37 -7.24 26.43
N ASP A 183 6.45 -8.48 25.97
CA ASP A 183 7.48 -8.96 25.03
C ASP A 183 7.38 -8.31 23.65
N THR A 184 6.16 -8.11 23.15
CA THR A 184 5.94 -7.59 21.79
C THR A 184 5.57 -6.11 21.72
N GLY A 185 5.34 -5.47 22.86
CA GLY A 185 4.84 -4.09 22.99
C GLY A 185 3.43 -3.85 22.44
N LYS A 186 2.75 -4.88 21.91
CA LYS A 186 1.48 -4.74 21.19
C LYS A 186 0.29 -4.58 22.14
N ARG A 187 -0.65 -3.70 21.80
CA ARG A 187 -1.90 -3.56 22.55
C ARG A 187 -2.89 -4.67 22.18
N LEU A 188 -3.14 -5.59 23.11
CA LEU A 188 -4.10 -6.68 22.99
C LEU A 188 -5.43 -6.32 23.65
N SER A 189 -6.54 -6.56 22.94
CA SER A 189 -7.90 -6.42 23.48
C SER A 189 -8.34 -7.69 24.19
N ARG A 190 -8.66 -7.57 25.48
CA ARG A 190 -9.21 -8.61 26.36
C ARG A 190 -10.66 -8.26 26.73
N PRO A 191 -11.64 -9.18 26.61
CA PRO A 191 -12.98 -8.98 27.16
C PRO A 191 -12.95 -8.83 28.68
N ASN A 192 -13.84 -8.01 29.23
CA ASN A 192 -14.09 -7.95 30.67
C ASN A 192 -15.30 -8.84 31.04
N PRO A 193 -15.37 -9.38 32.27
CA PRO A 193 -16.56 -10.07 32.79
C PRO A 193 -17.82 -9.21 32.70
N ARG A 194 -18.98 -9.83 32.45
CA ARG A 194 -20.26 -9.10 32.31
C ARG A 194 -20.65 -8.29 33.56
N GLY A 195 -20.26 -8.74 34.76
CA GLY A 195 -20.50 -7.99 36.00
C GLY A 195 -19.71 -6.68 36.12
N GLU A 196 -18.67 -6.47 35.31
CA GLU A 196 -17.97 -5.17 35.22
C GLU A 196 -18.58 -4.23 34.16
N TRP A 197 -19.57 -4.68 33.38
CA TRP A 197 -20.17 -3.87 32.32
C TRP A 197 -21.14 -2.86 32.93
N GLN A 198 -21.14 -1.64 32.39
CA GLN A 198 -22.07 -0.59 32.81
C GLN A 198 -23.05 -0.35 31.68
N SER A 199 -24.34 -0.40 31.99
CA SER A 199 -25.44 -0.22 31.03
C SER A 199 -26.42 0.82 31.52
N ILE A 200 -26.87 1.69 30.61
CA ILE A 200 -27.95 2.66 30.83
C ILE A 200 -28.92 2.56 29.65
N ASP A 201 -30.22 2.56 29.93
CA ASP A 201 -31.25 2.58 28.91
C ASP A 201 -31.50 4.02 28.44
N VAL A 202 -31.53 4.20 27.12
CA VAL A 202 -31.70 5.48 26.41
C VAL A 202 -32.65 5.27 25.22
N PRO A 203 -33.97 5.06 25.46
CA PRO A 203 -34.93 4.72 24.42
C PRO A 203 -34.99 5.73 23.26
N GLN A 204 -34.72 7.02 23.54
CA GLN A 204 -34.66 8.10 22.56
C GLN A 204 -33.55 7.96 21.50
N LEU A 205 -32.57 7.08 21.73
CA LEU A 205 -31.52 6.74 20.76
C LEU A 205 -31.78 5.42 20.03
N ARG A 206 -32.95 4.80 20.18
CA ARG A 206 -33.28 3.54 19.48
C ARG A 206 -33.43 3.77 17.97
N ILE A 207 -32.76 2.94 17.17
CA ILE A 207 -32.90 2.90 15.70
C ILE A 207 -33.64 1.64 15.24
N VAL A 208 -33.50 0.52 15.95
CA VAL A 208 -34.04 -0.79 15.58
C VAL A 208 -35.15 -1.15 16.55
N GLU A 209 -36.28 -1.60 16.00
CA GLU A 209 -37.42 -2.07 16.77
C GLU A 209 -37.07 -3.38 17.53
N GLN A 210 -37.71 -3.59 18.69
CA GLN A 210 -37.35 -4.64 19.64
C GLN A 210 -37.47 -6.05 19.03
N SER A 211 -38.54 -6.35 18.29
CA SER A 211 -38.72 -7.67 17.66
C SER A 211 -37.66 -7.96 16.59
N ALA A 212 -37.29 -6.95 15.79
CA ALA A 212 -36.23 -7.08 14.78
C ALA A 212 -34.85 -7.29 15.41
N TRP A 213 -34.59 -6.66 16.55
CA TRP A 213 -33.39 -6.87 17.36
C TRP A 213 -33.33 -8.30 17.92
N GLU A 214 -34.42 -8.76 18.54
CA GLU A 214 -34.52 -10.09 19.13
C GLU A 214 -34.37 -11.22 18.09
N GLN A 215 -35.04 -11.11 16.94
CA GLN A 215 -34.90 -12.07 15.83
C GLN A 215 -33.46 -12.17 15.32
N ALA A 216 -32.78 -11.02 15.14
CA ALA A 216 -31.38 -11.02 14.72
C ALA A 216 -30.46 -11.68 15.77
N HIS A 217 -30.74 -11.48 17.06
CA HIS A 217 -29.99 -12.11 18.15
C HIS A 217 -30.29 -13.61 18.34
N ALA A 218 -31.51 -14.06 18.10
CA ALA A 218 -31.89 -15.48 18.11
C ALA A 218 -31.12 -16.24 17.01
N LEU A 219 -31.23 -15.79 15.74
CA LEU A 219 -30.50 -16.35 14.61
C LEU A 219 -28.98 -16.29 14.80
N LYS A 220 -28.46 -15.25 15.46
CA LYS A 220 -27.04 -15.15 15.78
C LYS A 220 -26.60 -16.23 16.77
N THR A 221 -27.42 -16.51 17.76
CA THR A 221 -27.18 -17.51 18.80
C THR A 221 -27.21 -18.91 18.20
N GLU A 222 -28.26 -19.24 17.44
CA GLU A 222 -28.39 -20.48 16.66
C GLU A 222 -27.16 -20.74 15.78
N ARG A 223 -26.77 -19.77 14.95
CA ARG A 223 -25.57 -19.82 14.11
C ARG A 223 -24.27 -20.00 14.88
N SER A 224 -24.23 -19.63 16.17
CA SER A 224 -23.06 -19.82 17.02
C SER A 224 -22.94 -21.26 17.56
N HIS A 225 -24.05 -21.95 17.79
CA HIS A 225 -24.05 -23.38 18.14
C HIS A 225 -23.61 -24.27 16.97
N LEU A 226 -23.97 -23.88 15.74
CA LEU A 226 -23.52 -24.55 14.51
C LEU A 226 -22.03 -24.30 14.18
N ALA A 227 -21.36 -23.38 14.87
CA ALA A 227 -19.95 -23.06 14.62
C ALA A 227 -19.03 -24.13 15.21
N SER A 228 -18.79 -25.19 14.43
CA SER A 228 -17.76 -26.20 14.76
C SER A 228 -16.44 -25.54 15.14
N HIS A 229 -15.75 -26.09 16.14
CA HIS A 229 -14.45 -25.62 16.58
C HIS A 229 -13.41 -25.88 15.49
N VAL A 230 -13.32 -24.95 14.52
CA VAL A 230 -12.29 -24.95 13.48
C VAL A 230 -10.95 -24.71 14.17
N LYS A 231 -10.28 -25.80 14.59
CA LYS A 231 -8.91 -25.79 15.09
C LYS A 231 -8.07 -24.90 14.17
N ARG A 232 -7.36 -23.92 14.73
CA ARG A 232 -6.44 -23.06 13.97
C ARG A 232 -5.41 -23.97 13.29
N ARG A 233 -5.60 -24.18 11.98
CA ARG A 233 -4.71 -25.04 11.19
C ARG A 233 -3.35 -24.38 11.09
N ALA A 234 -2.29 -25.20 11.01
CA ALA A 234 -0.93 -24.71 10.84
C ALA A 234 -0.84 -23.75 9.63
N PRO A 235 -0.11 -22.63 9.74
CA PRO A 235 0.01 -21.67 8.66
C PRO A 235 0.76 -22.28 7.46
N HIS A 236 0.23 -22.03 6.26
CA HIS A 236 0.95 -22.26 5.00
C HIS A 236 2.14 -21.29 4.83
N LEU A 237 3.10 -21.60 3.96
CA LEU A 237 4.33 -20.82 3.76
C LEU A 237 4.04 -19.33 3.49
N LEU A 238 3.14 -19.07 2.55
CA LEU A 238 2.80 -17.71 2.11
C LEU A 238 1.71 -17.03 2.98
N SER A 239 1.38 -17.59 4.15
CA SER A 239 0.35 -17.05 5.05
C SER A 239 0.69 -15.63 5.51
N GLY A 240 -0.17 -14.67 5.14
CA GLY A 240 -0.01 -13.25 5.42
C GLY A 240 0.81 -12.47 4.38
N LEU A 241 1.52 -13.15 3.49
CA LEU A 241 2.40 -12.55 2.48
C LEU A 241 1.70 -12.33 1.14
N LEU A 242 0.69 -13.15 0.80
CA LEU A 242 -0.06 -13.02 -0.46
C LEU A 242 -0.83 -11.70 -0.58
N ARG A 243 -0.76 -11.07 -1.74
CA ARG A 243 -1.48 -9.86 -2.15
C ARG A 243 -2.08 -10.05 -3.55
N CYS A 244 -3.18 -9.36 -3.84
CA CYS A 244 -3.84 -9.38 -5.13
C CYS A 244 -3.36 -8.22 -6.01
N GLY A 245 -2.82 -8.50 -7.19
CA GLY A 245 -2.34 -7.49 -8.14
C GLY A 245 -3.38 -6.40 -8.45
N CYS A 246 -4.63 -6.79 -8.73
CA CYS A 246 -5.67 -5.84 -9.13
C CYS A 246 -6.16 -4.86 -8.06
N CYS A 247 -5.86 -5.06 -6.76
CA CYS A 247 -6.46 -4.23 -5.70
C CYS A 247 -5.62 -4.10 -4.41
N GLY A 248 -4.38 -4.61 -4.39
CA GLY A 248 -3.48 -4.61 -3.23
C GLY A 248 -3.94 -5.43 -2.01
N SER A 249 -5.21 -5.86 -1.95
CA SER A 249 -5.75 -6.59 -0.80
C SER A 249 -5.11 -7.96 -0.64
N GLY A 250 -5.08 -8.47 0.59
CA GLY A 250 -4.61 -9.83 0.88
C GLY A 250 -5.38 -10.91 0.11
N MET A 251 -4.78 -12.10 -0.01
CA MET A 251 -5.47 -13.30 -0.45
C MET A 251 -5.66 -14.27 0.71
N SER A 252 -6.80 -14.94 0.73
CA SER A 252 -7.19 -15.90 1.78
C SER A 252 -7.61 -17.22 1.16
N VAL A 253 -7.50 -18.30 1.95
CA VAL A 253 -8.04 -19.61 1.58
C VAL A 253 -9.51 -19.47 1.16
N HIS A 254 -9.84 -19.99 0.00
CA HIS A 254 -11.21 -20.14 -0.47
C HIS A 254 -11.83 -21.37 0.18
N ASP A 255 -11.28 -22.53 -0.18
CA ASP A 255 -11.69 -23.89 0.19
C ASP A 255 -10.54 -24.87 -0.10
N ARG A 256 -10.85 -26.17 -0.10
CA ARG A 256 -10.02 -27.24 -0.65
C ARG A 256 -10.79 -27.96 -1.75
N ASP A 257 -10.09 -28.50 -2.75
CA ASP A 257 -10.71 -29.40 -3.71
C ASP A 257 -10.95 -30.81 -3.12
N LYS A 258 -11.57 -31.70 -3.90
CA LYS A 258 -11.83 -33.09 -3.51
C LYS A 258 -10.55 -33.88 -3.18
N SER A 259 -9.39 -33.45 -3.66
CA SER A 259 -8.08 -34.02 -3.37
C SER A 259 -7.38 -33.36 -2.17
N GLY A 260 -8.07 -32.50 -1.43
CA GLY A 260 -7.55 -31.81 -0.24
C GLY A 260 -6.61 -30.63 -0.54
N LYS A 261 -6.40 -30.25 -1.81
CA LYS A 261 -5.48 -29.17 -2.18
C LYS A 261 -6.10 -27.81 -1.85
N THR A 262 -5.36 -26.97 -1.10
CA THR A 262 -5.80 -25.62 -0.73
C THR A 262 -5.89 -24.69 -1.95
N ARG A 263 -7.04 -24.03 -2.10
CA ARG A 263 -7.26 -22.96 -3.09
C ARG A 263 -7.36 -21.60 -2.39
N VAL A 264 -6.89 -20.53 -3.01
CA VAL A 264 -6.90 -19.15 -2.51
C VAL A 264 -7.62 -18.21 -3.48
N ARG A 265 -8.18 -17.12 -2.96
CA ARG A 265 -8.77 -16.03 -3.75
C ARG A 265 -8.51 -14.68 -3.08
N CYS A 266 -8.65 -13.60 -3.84
CA CYS A 266 -8.62 -12.23 -3.30
C CYS A 266 -9.62 -12.05 -2.14
N SER A 267 -9.15 -11.58 -0.98
CA SER A 267 -10.00 -11.39 0.20
C SER A 267 -11.01 -10.26 0.02
N ALA A 268 -10.72 -9.24 -0.79
CA ALA A 268 -11.70 -8.20 -1.13
C ALA A 268 -12.88 -8.78 -1.93
N VAL A 269 -12.64 -9.65 -2.92
CA VAL A 269 -13.73 -10.35 -3.61
C VAL A 269 -14.51 -11.26 -2.68
N ARG A 270 -13.83 -11.90 -1.72
CA ARG A 270 -14.47 -12.81 -0.76
C ARG A 270 -15.33 -12.09 0.27
N GLU A 271 -14.87 -10.98 0.85
CA GLU A 271 -15.51 -10.37 2.04
C GLU A 271 -16.25 -9.05 1.76
N SER A 272 -16.00 -8.38 0.62
CA SER A 272 -16.62 -7.11 0.23
C SER A 272 -17.14 -7.07 -1.22
N GLY A 273 -16.81 -8.05 -2.06
CA GLY A 273 -17.21 -8.13 -3.47
C GLY A 273 -16.56 -7.08 -4.39
N SER A 274 -15.66 -6.26 -3.85
CA SER A 274 -15.25 -4.97 -4.41
C SER A 274 -14.00 -5.00 -5.31
N CYS A 275 -13.68 -6.15 -5.89
CA CYS A 275 -12.50 -6.32 -6.76
C CYS A 275 -12.86 -7.17 -7.99
N SER A 276 -12.23 -6.88 -9.13
CA SER A 276 -12.43 -7.61 -10.38
C SER A 276 -11.82 -9.02 -10.38
N ASN A 277 -10.79 -9.28 -9.56
CA ASN A 277 -10.09 -10.57 -9.49
C ASN A 277 -10.94 -11.66 -8.81
N ARG A 278 -11.86 -12.25 -9.57
CA ARG A 278 -12.71 -13.36 -9.13
C ARG A 278 -12.01 -14.73 -9.18
N ARG A 279 -10.77 -14.81 -9.69
CA ARG A 279 -10.01 -16.07 -9.88
C ARG A 279 -9.81 -16.81 -8.57
N ILE A 280 -9.84 -18.13 -8.64
CA ILE A 280 -9.50 -19.06 -7.57
C ILE A 280 -8.27 -19.82 -8.05
N ILE A 281 -7.18 -19.75 -7.29
CA ILE A 281 -5.85 -20.25 -7.69
C ILE A 281 -5.39 -21.28 -6.65
N TYR A 282 -4.71 -22.34 -7.08
CA TYR A 282 -4.13 -23.32 -6.17
C TYR A 282 -2.92 -22.72 -5.43
N LEU A 283 -2.91 -22.84 -4.10
CA LEU A 283 -1.83 -22.29 -3.28
C LEU A 283 -0.48 -22.94 -3.60
N ARG A 284 -0.49 -24.27 -3.84
CA ARG A 284 0.70 -25.05 -4.22
C ARG A 284 1.39 -24.51 -5.48
N ASP A 285 0.63 -23.98 -6.43
CA ASP A 285 1.18 -23.53 -7.71
C ASP A 285 1.85 -22.16 -7.54
N ILE A 286 1.29 -21.28 -6.70
CA ILE A 286 1.94 -20.04 -6.27
C ILE A 286 3.18 -20.35 -5.44
N GLU A 287 3.09 -21.25 -4.45
CA GLU A 287 4.23 -21.67 -3.62
C GLU A 287 5.37 -22.22 -4.48
N ARG A 288 5.06 -23.12 -5.44
CA ARG A 288 6.07 -23.66 -6.37
C ARG A 288 6.73 -22.55 -7.19
N LEU A 289 5.94 -21.66 -7.79
CA LEU A 289 6.45 -20.63 -8.70
C LEU A 289 7.34 -19.60 -7.98
N VAL A 290 6.98 -19.21 -6.76
CA VAL A 290 7.82 -18.38 -5.89
C VAL A 290 9.12 -19.08 -5.53
N LEU A 291 9.05 -20.36 -5.13
CA LEU A 291 10.21 -21.13 -4.70
C LEU A 291 11.19 -21.41 -5.86
N SER A 292 10.68 -21.80 -7.04
CA SER A 292 11.54 -22.01 -8.22
C SER A 292 12.16 -20.71 -8.71
N GLY A 293 11.37 -19.63 -8.80
CA GLY A 293 11.85 -18.34 -9.24
C GLY A 293 12.93 -17.75 -8.32
N MET A 294 12.72 -17.82 -7.00
CA MET A 294 13.76 -17.42 -6.03
C MET A 294 15.00 -18.30 -6.15
N ALA A 295 14.85 -19.63 -6.32
CA ALA A 295 15.99 -20.53 -6.51
C ALA A 295 16.72 -20.36 -7.86
N GLU A 296 16.17 -19.61 -8.80
CA GLU A 296 16.83 -19.24 -10.05
C GLU A 296 17.59 -17.91 -9.92
N GLU A 297 16.98 -16.88 -9.34
CA GLU A 297 17.62 -15.57 -9.16
C GLU A 297 18.70 -15.54 -8.06
N LEU A 298 18.58 -16.39 -7.04
CA LEU A 298 19.50 -16.42 -5.89
C LEU A 298 20.80 -17.22 -6.13
N LYS A 299 21.04 -17.72 -7.36
CA LYS A 299 22.17 -18.61 -7.68
C LYS A 299 23.51 -17.93 -7.94
N ASP A 300 23.56 -16.61 -8.13
CA ASP A 300 24.82 -15.91 -8.40
C ASP A 300 25.07 -14.72 -7.45
N PRO A 301 25.90 -14.89 -6.40
CA PRO A 301 26.28 -13.82 -5.48
C PRO A 301 26.88 -12.58 -6.17
N ARG A 302 27.53 -12.75 -7.34
CA ARG A 302 28.18 -11.66 -8.09
C ARG A 302 27.16 -10.71 -8.72
N LEU A 303 25.93 -11.17 -8.95
CA LEU A 303 24.84 -10.36 -9.46
C LEU A 303 24.41 -9.30 -8.43
N ILE A 304 24.33 -9.69 -7.16
CA ILE A 304 23.96 -8.82 -6.04
C ILE A 304 25.05 -7.76 -5.81
N GLU A 305 26.32 -8.18 -5.77
CA GLU A 305 27.47 -7.27 -5.62
C GLU A 305 27.51 -6.21 -6.75
N THR A 306 27.35 -6.65 -8.00
CA THR A 306 27.34 -5.77 -9.17
C THR A 306 26.14 -4.81 -9.16
N TYR A 307 24.99 -5.28 -8.70
CA TYR A 307 23.78 -4.47 -8.56
C TYR A 307 23.94 -3.37 -7.50
N VAL A 308 24.45 -3.71 -6.30
CA VAL A 308 24.71 -2.73 -5.23
C VAL A 308 25.72 -1.67 -5.68
N ARG A 309 26.82 -2.09 -6.33
CA ARG A 309 27.82 -1.16 -6.89
C ARG A 309 27.21 -0.20 -7.91
N LYS A 310 26.44 -0.70 -8.89
CA LYS A 310 25.79 0.18 -9.88
C LYS A 310 24.76 1.12 -9.25
N TYR A 311 24.03 0.65 -8.23
CA TYR A 311 23.05 1.45 -7.52
C TYR A 311 23.68 2.62 -6.75
N ASN A 312 24.76 2.37 -6.01
CA ASN A 312 25.46 3.41 -5.27
C ASN A 312 26.06 4.47 -6.20
N ASN A 313 26.73 4.06 -7.28
CA ASN A 313 27.28 4.99 -8.27
C ASN A 313 26.21 5.89 -8.89
N GLU A 314 25.00 5.37 -9.15
CA GLU A 314 23.89 6.16 -9.69
C GLU A 314 23.27 7.11 -8.64
N ARG A 315 23.16 6.67 -7.39
CA ARG A 315 22.78 7.55 -6.26
C ARG A 315 23.77 8.69 -6.07
N GLU A 316 25.07 8.42 -6.11
CA GLU A 316 26.14 9.43 -6.02
C GLU A 316 26.07 10.43 -7.19
N ARG A 317 25.83 9.94 -8.42
CA ARG A 317 25.62 10.78 -9.61
C ARG A 317 24.42 11.72 -9.45
N LEU A 318 23.29 11.18 -9.00
CA LEU A 318 22.06 11.95 -8.78
C LEU A 318 22.20 12.94 -7.62
N ALA A 319 22.78 12.52 -6.50
CA ALA A 319 23.05 13.38 -5.35
C ALA A 319 24.02 14.52 -5.70
N GLY A 320 25.09 14.25 -6.47
CA GLY A 320 26.02 15.26 -6.94
C GLY A 320 25.36 16.31 -7.85
N SER A 321 24.49 15.87 -8.77
CA SER A 321 23.75 16.80 -9.64
C SER A 321 22.73 17.65 -8.87
N ALA A 322 21.98 17.05 -7.93
CA ALA A 322 21.01 17.77 -7.10
C ALA A 322 21.68 18.76 -6.13
N ALA A 323 22.81 18.36 -5.51
CA ALA A 323 23.59 19.22 -4.62
C ALA A 323 24.15 20.44 -5.37
N ALA A 324 24.73 20.25 -6.56
CA ALA A 324 25.27 21.34 -7.36
C ALA A 324 24.20 22.37 -7.78
N VAL A 325 22.98 21.91 -8.12
CA VAL A 325 21.86 22.81 -8.45
C VAL A 325 21.36 23.54 -7.20
N ARG A 326 21.18 22.84 -6.06
CA ARG A 326 20.75 23.43 -4.78
C ARG A 326 21.73 24.51 -4.30
N MET A 327 23.04 24.21 -4.27
CA MET A 327 24.09 25.19 -3.90
C MET A 327 24.04 26.44 -4.79
N ARG A 328 23.77 26.29 -6.09
CA ARG A 328 23.68 27.40 -7.03
C ARG A 328 22.49 28.32 -6.74
N LEU A 329 21.33 27.75 -6.38
CA LEU A 329 20.14 28.51 -6.02
C LEU A 329 20.26 29.17 -4.64
N GLU A 330 20.85 28.47 -3.66
CA GLU A 330 21.16 29.04 -2.33
C GLU A 330 22.10 30.25 -2.45
N ALA A 331 23.19 30.13 -3.23
CA ALA A 331 24.09 31.24 -3.52
C ALA A 331 23.41 32.39 -4.30
N LYS A 332 22.38 32.11 -5.11
CA LYS A 332 21.57 33.14 -5.77
C LYS A 332 20.66 33.86 -4.78
N ARG A 333 19.95 33.13 -3.91
CA ARG A 333 19.13 33.67 -2.82
C ARG A 333 19.95 34.63 -1.95
N ASP A 334 21.12 34.21 -1.50
CA ASP A 334 21.95 34.99 -0.58
C ASP A 334 22.51 36.27 -1.23
N ARG A 335 22.78 36.23 -2.53
CA ARG A 335 23.15 37.43 -3.31
C ARG A 335 22.00 38.43 -3.39
N ILE A 336 20.78 37.97 -3.71
CA ILE A 336 19.57 38.80 -3.78
C ILE A 336 19.27 39.42 -2.42
N GLU A 337 19.37 38.65 -1.33
CA GLU A 337 19.12 39.17 0.01
C GLU A 337 20.20 40.18 0.44
N GLY A 338 21.47 39.95 0.09
CA GLY A 338 22.54 40.93 0.28
C GLY A 338 22.35 42.22 -0.52
N GLU A 339 21.80 42.16 -1.74
CA GLU A 339 21.38 43.35 -2.49
C GLU A 339 20.19 44.06 -1.84
N ARG A 340 19.20 43.30 -1.35
CA ARG A 340 18.03 43.85 -0.65
C ARG A 340 18.44 44.62 0.59
N GLN A 341 19.33 44.05 1.41
CA GLN A 341 19.85 44.71 2.61
C GLN A 341 20.65 45.97 2.26
N ARG A 342 21.53 45.93 1.24
CA ARG A 342 22.25 47.13 0.78
C ARG A 342 21.31 48.26 0.35
N ASN A 343 20.20 47.95 -0.33
CA ASN A 343 19.22 48.97 -0.71
C ASN A 343 18.50 49.57 0.52
N ILE A 344 18.15 48.75 1.52
CA ILE A 344 17.60 49.23 2.79
C ILE A 344 18.60 50.15 3.50
N ASP A 345 19.88 49.76 3.58
CA ASP A 345 20.94 50.56 4.22
C ASP A 345 21.18 51.90 3.51
N LEU A 346 20.95 51.99 2.19
CA LEU A 346 21.06 53.24 1.41
C LEU A 346 19.90 54.20 1.69
N VAL A 347 18.68 53.69 1.95
CA VAL A 347 17.54 54.50 2.40
C VAL A 347 17.79 55.06 3.80
N ILE A 348 18.26 54.22 4.73
CA ILE A 348 18.57 54.62 6.11
C ILE A 348 19.63 55.75 6.14
N LYS A 349 20.52 55.78 5.15
CA LYS A 349 21.55 56.81 4.97
C LYS A 349 21.10 58.01 4.11
N TYR A 350 19.84 58.06 3.68
CA TYR A 350 19.27 59.10 2.82
C TYR A 350 20.02 59.30 1.48
N VAL A 351 20.62 58.24 0.93
CA VAL A 351 21.44 58.30 -0.30
C VAL A 351 20.59 58.16 -1.57
N ILE A 352 19.42 57.54 -1.47
CA ILE A 352 18.48 57.27 -2.57
C ILE A 352 17.07 57.69 -2.16
N SER A 353 16.19 57.96 -3.14
CA SER A 353 14.80 58.31 -2.83
C SER A 353 14.03 57.11 -2.25
N GLU A 354 13.03 57.40 -1.42
CA GLU A 354 12.24 56.36 -0.77
C GLU A 354 11.39 55.57 -1.78
N GLU A 355 10.98 56.19 -2.89
CA GLU A 355 10.22 55.53 -3.97
C GLU A 355 11.09 54.61 -4.82
N ASP A 356 12.26 55.07 -5.27
CA ASP A 356 13.20 54.24 -6.06
C ASP A 356 13.61 52.99 -5.26
N ALA A 357 13.81 53.16 -3.95
CA ALA A 357 14.13 52.07 -3.05
C ALA A 357 12.96 51.11 -2.82
N LYS A 358 11.72 51.61 -2.63
CA LYS A 358 10.52 50.76 -2.54
C LYS A 358 10.38 49.88 -3.78
N GLN A 359 10.54 50.47 -4.97
CA GLN A 359 10.50 49.72 -6.22
C GLN A 359 11.58 48.63 -6.25
N ARG A 360 12.85 48.99 -6.00
CA ARG A 360 13.97 48.02 -6.08
C ARG A 360 13.87 46.92 -5.03
N ILE A 361 13.40 47.22 -3.82
CA ILE A 361 13.18 46.23 -2.75
C ILE A 361 12.02 45.29 -3.10
N ALA A 362 10.96 45.78 -3.77
CA ALA A 362 9.87 44.95 -4.23
C ALA A 362 10.31 43.96 -5.31
N GLU A 363 11.07 44.40 -6.31
CA GLU A 363 11.67 43.56 -7.35
C GLU A 363 12.53 42.43 -6.75
N LEU A 364 13.47 42.78 -5.86
CA LEU A 364 14.35 41.82 -5.19
C LEU A 364 13.57 40.83 -4.32
N LYS A 365 12.50 41.27 -3.65
CA LYS A 365 11.62 40.40 -2.86
C LYS A 365 10.89 39.39 -3.75
N GLU A 366 10.43 39.79 -4.93
CA GLU A 366 9.76 38.89 -5.88
C GLU A 366 10.74 37.87 -6.46
N GLU A 367 11.95 38.29 -6.85
CA GLU A 367 12.96 37.36 -7.36
C GLU A 367 13.41 36.36 -6.27
N ARG A 368 13.57 36.81 -5.02
CA ARG A 368 13.86 35.97 -3.86
C ARG A 368 12.78 34.89 -3.67
N LEU A 369 11.50 35.26 -3.72
CA LEU A 369 10.37 34.32 -3.62
C LEU A 369 10.35 33.31 -4.78
N ARG A 370 10.73 33.74 -5.98
CA ARG A 370 10.85 32.86 -7.16
C ARG A 370 11.94 31.80 -6.98
N VAL A 371 13.11 32.19 -6.49
CA VAL A 371 14.23 31.28 -6.17
C VAL A 371 13.90 30.35 -4.98
N GLU A 372 13.17 30.83 -3.97
CA GLU A 372 12.68 29.99 -2.86
C GLU A 372 11.67 28.93 -3.33
N ALA A 373 10.78 29.27 -4.28
CA ALA A 373 9.88 28.30 -4.88
C ALA A 373 10.61 27.24 -5.72
N GLU A 374 11.65 27.62 -6.47
CA GLU A 374 12.53 26.68 -7.18
C GLU A 374 13.27 25.75 -6.19
N LEU A 375 13.78 26.28 -5.08
CA LEU A 375 14.42 25.49 -4.02
C LEU A 375 13.45 24.52 -3.32
N ALA A 376 12.19 24.92 -3.13
CA ALA A 376 11.15 24.06 -2.55
C ALA A 376 10.62 23.00 -3.53
N ALA A 377 10.74 23.23 -4.85
CA ALA A 377 10.38 22.27 -5.88
C ALA A 377 11.47 21.20 -6.14
N LEU A 378 12.70 21.42 -5.68
CA LEU A 378 13.76 20.41 -5.72
C LEU A 378 13.54 19.33 -4.65
N GLU A 379 13.30 18.10 -5.09
CA GLU A 379 13.32 16.92 -4.22
C GLU A 379 14.63 16.86 -3.40
N GLU A 380 14.54 16.41 -2.15
CA GLU A 380 15.72 16.26 -1.29
C GLU A 380 16.73 15.30 -1.93
N ALA A 381 18.01 15.68 -1.92
CA ALA A 381 19.07 14.88 -2.52
C ALA A 381 19.08 13.48 -1.88
N PRO A 382 18.88 12.40 -2.64
CA PRO A 382 18.65 11.09 -2.08
C PRO A 382 19.94 10.57 -1.43
N LEU A 383 19.97 10.51 -0.09
CA LEU A 383 21.13 10.06 0.68
C LEU A 383 21.67 8.71 0.13
N PRO A 384 23.01 8.56 0.01
CA PRO A 384 23.61 7.26 -0.30
C PRO A 384 23.36 6.30 0.86
N ILE A 385 23.02 5.06 0.55
CA ILE A 385 22.61 4.10 1.57
C ILE A 385 23.80 3.22 1.94
N ALA A 386 24.29 3.41 3.17
CA ALA A 386 25.34 2.59 3.77
C ALA A 386 24.81 1.17 4.08
N LEU A 387 24.74 0.32 3.05
CA LEU A 387 24.63 -1.13 3.22
C LEU A 387 25.94 -1.65 3.84
N HIS A 388 25.93 -1.82 5.17
CA HIS A 388 27.07 -2.39 5.89
C HIS A 388 27.37 -3.81 5.38
N PRO A 389 28.63 -4.16 5.00
CA PRO A 389 28.98 -5.46 4.40
C PRO A 389 28.42 -6.68 5.15
N ALA A 390 28.60 -6.74 6.48
CA ALA A 390 28.03 -7.81 7.32
C ALA A 390 26.49 -7.96 7.29
N THR A 391 25.74 -7.04 6.70
CA THR A 391 24.29 -7.19 6.41
C THR A 391 24.06 -7.95 5.11
N LEU A 392 24.94 -7.74 4.12
CA LEU A 392 24.95 -8.46 2.85
C LEU A 392 25.40 -9.90 3.06
N ASP A 393 26.44 -10.13 3.87
CA ASP A 393 26.97 -11.46 4.18
C ASP A 393 25.88 -12.34 4.84
N ARG A 394 25.21 -11.83 5.87
CA ARG A 394 24.07 -12.52 6.51
C ARG A 394 22.90 -12.76 5.56
N TYR A 395 22.67 -11.86 4.59
CA TYR A 395 21.64 -12.08 3.57
C TYR A 395 22.03 -13.24 2.65
N ILE A 396 23.28 -13.28 2.18
CA ILE A 396 23.83 -14.38 1.37
C ILE A 396 23.79 -15.70 2.15
N GLU A 397 24.20 -15.73 3.41
CA GLU A 397 24.06 -16.92 4.28
C GLU A 397 22.60 -17.38 4.43
N THR A 398 21.67 -16.44 4.67
CA THR A 398 20.24 -16.76 4.80
C THR A 398 19.65 -17.28 3.49
N VAL A 399 20.12 -16.75 2.36
CA VAL A 399 19.76 -17.18 1.00
C VAL A 399 20.28 -18.58 0.70
N ASN A 400 21.57 -18.84 0.95
CA ASN A 400 22.21 -20.13 0.72
C ASN A 400 21.57 -21.22 1.59
N GLY A 401 21.43 -20.95 2.90
CA GLY A 401 20.77 -21.86 3.82
C GLY A 401 19.28 -22.07 3.49
N LEU A 402 18.60 -21.12 2.85
CA LEU A 402 17.24 -21.31 2.33
C LEU A 402 17.24 -22.21 1.08
N ALA A 403 18.16 -21.99 0.14
CA ALA A 403 18.31 -22.81 -1.07
C ALA A 403 18.65 -24.26 -0.74
N GLU A 404 19.55 -24.51 0.20
CA GLU A 404 19.91 -25.84 0.72
C GLU A 404 18.71 -26.52 1.41
N THR A 405 18.00 -25.80 2.29
CA THR A 405 16.79 -26.34 2.95
C THR A 405 15.73 -26.70 1.90
N MET A 406 15.55 -25.86 0.86
CA MET A 406 14.63 -26.10 -0.24
C MET A 406 15.02 -27.28 -1.14
N ALA A 407 16.32 -27.51 -1.35
CA ALA A 407 16.83 -28.66 -2.10
C ALA A 407 16.65 -29.98 -1.32
N GLY A 408 16.84 -29.96 0.00
CA GLY A 408 16.75 -31.16 0.85
C GLY A 408 15.32 -31.55 1.29
N HIS A 409 14.42 -30.59 1.53
CA HIS A 409 13.19 -30.83 2.31
C HIS A 409 11.88 -30.74 1.51
N ALA A 410 11.76 -31.55 0.46
CA ALA A 410 10.48 -31.77 -0.22
C ALA A 410 9.48 -32.64 0.58
N SER A 411 9.95 -33.39 1.60
CA SER A 411 9.21 -34.54 2.16
C SER A 411 8.98 -34.55 3.68
N ALA A 412 9.81 -33.89 4.49
CA ALA A 412 9.70 -33.94 5.96
C ALA A 412 8.73 -32.89 6.52
N ALA A 413 7.94 -33.27 7.53
CA ALA A 413 6.88 -32.41 8.07
C ALA A 413 7.36 -31.37 9.10
N ASP A 414 8.44 -31.67 9.83
CA ASP A 414 8.81 -30.96 11.06
C ASP A 414 9.60 -29.65 10.84
N ASP A 415 10.45 -29.56 9.81
CA ASP A 415 11.31 -28.36 9.61
C ASP A 415 10.58 -27.15 8.97
N ARG A 416 9.25 -27.25 8.77
CA ARG A 416 8.45 -26.15 8.20
C ARG A 416 8.47 -24.87 9.03
N GLY A 417 8.66 -24.96 10.35
CA GLY A 417 8.73 -23.79 11.23
C GLY A 417 9.94 -22.91 10.94
N SER A 418 11.12 -23.52 10.86
CA SER A 418 12.39 -22.89 10.51
C SER A 418 12.33 -22.26 9.11
N LEU A 419 11.86 -23.02 8.12
CA LEU A 419 11.70 -22.57 6.75
C LEU A 419 10.77 -21.33 6.64
N ILE A 420 9.64 -21.32 7.34
CA ILE A 420 8.70 -20.18 7.36
C ILE A 420 9.36 -18.94 7.99
N ALA A 421 10.16 -19.10 9.05
CA ALA A 421 10.87 -17.99 9.68
C ALA A 421 11.93 -17.39 8.75
N LYS A 422 12.80 -18.23 8.17
CA LYS A 422 13.82 -17.83 7.18
C LYS A 422 13.19 -17.13 5.97
N PHE A 423 12.17 -17.73 5.35
CA PHE A 423 11.46 -17.16 4.21
C PHE A 423 10.85 -15.78 4.53
N ARG A 424 10.24 -15.62 5.71
CA ARG A 424 9.70 -14.34 6.17
C ARG A 424 10.77 -13.31 6.54
N ALA A 425 12.02 -13.69 6.75
CA ALA A 425 13.13 -12.74 6.91
C ALA A 425 13.49 -12.09 5.57
N LEU A 426 13.32 -12.81 4.44
CA LEU A 426 13.68 -12.34 3.11
C LEU A 426 12.52 -11.69 2.33
N VAL A 427 11.29 -12.20 2.46
CA VAL A 427 10.14 -11.77 1.65
C VAL A 427 9.21 -10.83 2.43
N HIS A 428 8.88 -9.69 1.82
CA HIS A 428 7.89 -8.73 2.32
C HIS A 428 6.47 -9.12 1.87
N SER A 429 6.27 -9.36 0.57
CA SER A 429 4.98 -9.77 0.02
C SER A 429 5.12 -10.52 -1.30
N VAL A 430 4.13 -11.33 -1.63
CA VAL A 430 3.99 -12.03 -2.91
C VAL A 430 2.70 -11.53 -3.58
N VAL A 431 2.82 -10.78 -4.67
CA VAL A 431 1.67 -10.19 -5.39
C VAL A 431 1.29 -11.11 -6.55
N VAL A 432 0.03 -11.55 -6.58
CA VAL A 432 -0.50 -12.44 -7.62
C VAL A 432 -1.34 -11.62 -8.60
N HIS A 433 -0.84 -11.49 -9.82
CA HIS A 433 -1.47 -10.79 -10.94
C HIS A 433 -2.24 -11.82 -11.79
N PRO A 434 -3.59 -11.77 -11.82
CA PRO A 434 -4.35 -12.60 -12.76
C PRO A 434 -4.14 -12.06 -14.17
N ARG A 435 -3.81 -12.94 -15.12
CA ARG A 435 -3.80 -12.61 -16.55
C ARG A 435 -5.20 -12.76 -17.15
N GLY A 436 -5.32 -12.63 -18.47
CA GLY A 436 -6.58 -12.79 -19.19
C GLY A 436 -7.25 -14.16 -18.96
N PRO A 437 -8.51 -14.33 -19.40
CA PRO A 437 -9.16 -15.63 -19.38
C PRO A 437 -8.26 -16.69 -20.01
N TRP A 438 -8.01 -17.78 -19.29
CA TRP A 438 -7.15 -18.91 -19.69
C TRP A 438 -5.63 -18.66 -19.72
N GLU A 439 -5.14 -17.44 -19.51
CA GLU A 439 -3.70 -17.08 -19.55
C GLU A 439 -2.93 -17.32 -18.23
N GLY A 440 -3.48 -18.16 -17.33
CA GLY A 440 -2.84 -18.49 -16.07
C GLY A 440 -2.85 -17.36 -15.03
N PHE A 441 -1.69 -17.11 -14.42
CA PHE A 441 -1.40 -16.01 -13.51
C PHE A 441 0.11 -15.71 -13.48
N GLU A 442 0.45 -14.55 -12.94
CA GLU A 442 1.81 -14.06 -12.76
C GLU A 442 2.04 -13.72 -11.29
N VAL A 443 3.27 -13.89 -10.81
CA VAL A 443 3.65 -13.68 -9.42
C VAL A 443 4.85 -12.75 -9.35
N GLU A 444 4.66 -11.62 -8.68
CA GLU A 444 5.68 -10.62 -8.37
C GLU A 444 6.11 -10.79 -6.90
N VAL A 445 7.39 -11.07 -6.66
CA VAL A 445 7.94 -11.22 -5.30
C VAL A 445 8.62 -9.93 -4.85
N LYS A 446 8.22 -9.38 -3.70
CA LYS A 446 8.84 -8.21 -3.08
C LYS A 446 9.70 -8.64 -1.90
N GLY A 447 11.02 -8.46 -2.03
CA GLY A 447 12.00 -8.71 -0.97
C GLY A 447 12.00 -7.63 0.12
N LYS A 448 12.58 -7.95 1.28
CA LYS A 448 12.75 -7.02 2.41
C LYS A 448 13.95 -6.07 2.28
N LEU A 449 14.97 -6.39 1.47
CA LEU A 449 16.05 -5.43 1.21
C LEU A 449 15.53 -4.15 0.51
N ALA A 450 14.57 -4.24 -0.41
CA ALA A 450 13.92 -3.07 -0.99
C ALA A 450 13.30 -2.13 0.09
N ALA A 451 12.86 -2.68 1.22
CA ALA A 451 12.34 -1.90 2.34
C ALA A 451 13.44 -1.35 3.28
N LEU A 452 14.58 -2.03 3.41
CA LEU A 452 15.74 -1.56 4.19
C LEU A 452 16.52 -0.46 3.46
N VAL A 453 16.53 -0.49 2.13
CA VAL A 453 17.37 0.37 1.28
C VAL A 453 16.56 1.55 0.71
N GLY A 454 15.29 1.72 1.11
CA GLY A 454 14.51 2.92 0.80
C GLY A 454 14.26 3.16 -0.70
N GLY A 455 13.63 2.21 -1.38
CA GLY A 455 13.21 2.35 -2.77
C GLY A 455 12.77 1.04 -3.44
N GLY A 456 12.49 1.08 -4.74
CA GLY A 456 12.19 -0.11 -5.57
C GLY A 456 13.45 -0.91 -5.91
N LEU A 457 14.12 -1.43 -4.88
CA LEU A 457 15.57 -1.61 -4.86
C LEU A 457 16.07 -3.05 -4.94
N PHE A 458 15.18 -3.97 -5.31
CA PHE A 458 15.51 -5.27 -5.86
C PHE A 458 14.65 -5.45 -7.11
N PRO A 459 15.06 -6.27 -8.09
CA PRO A 459 14.18 -6.61 -9.20
C PRO A 459 12.82 -7.07 -8.67
N GLN A 460 11.75 -6.47 -9.20
CA GLN A 460 10.43 -7.08 -9.10
C GLN A 460 10.51 -8.36 -9.93
N ALA A 461 10.63 -9.50 -9.25
CA ALA A 461 10.80 -10.77 -9.92
C ALA A 461 9.43 -11.26 -10.41
N HIS A 462 9.19 -11.13 -11.72
CA HIS A 462 7.92 -11.45 -12.38
C HIS A 462 7.93 -12.88 -12.94
N TYR A 463 7.38 -13.81 -12.18
CA TYR A 463 7.31 -15.22 -12.56
C TYR A 463 5.97 -15.56 -13.20
N ASN A 464 6.00 -16.20 -14.36
CA ASN A 464 4.82 -16.49 -15.17
C ASN A 464 4.42 -17.96 -15.07
N SER A 465 3.13 -18.27 -14.89
CA SER A 465 2.63 -19.66 -14.86
C SER A 465 2.60 -20.37 -16.23
N GLY A 466 3.39 -19.90 -17.22
CA GLY A 466 3.38 -20.38 -18.61
C GLY A 466 2.19 -19.88 -19.44
N SER A 467 2.38 -19.78 -20.77
CA SER A 467 1.34 -19.29 -21.70
C SER A 467 1.25 -20.13 -22.98
N ARG A 468 0.34 -21.13 -22.95
CA ARG A 468 -0.48 -21.62 -24.08
C ARG A 468 -1.22 -22.88 -23.63
N VAL A 469 -2.55 -22.83 -23.59
CA VAL A 469 -3.40 -24.03 -23.61
C VAL A 469 -4.22 -23.96 -24.89
N VAL A 470 -3.62 -24.38 -26.00
CA VAL A 470 -4.38 -24.69 -27.22
C VAL A 470 -4.98 -26.09 -27.06
N ALA A 471 -6.17 -26.30 -27.59
CA ALA A 471 -7.00 -27.46 -27.28
C ALA A 471 -6.32 -28.82 -27.58
N GLY A 472 -6.55 -29.80 -26.70
CA GLY A 472 -6.52 -31.21 -27.07
C GLY A 472 -5.25 -32.01 -26.77
N VAL A 473 -4.91 -32.22 -25.49
CA VAL A 473 -4.20 -33.45 -25.08
C VAL A 473 -4.86 -34.02 -23.81
N ARG A 474 -5.28 -35.28 -23.86
CA ARG A 474 -5.78 -36.04 -22.70
C ARG A 474 -4.63 -36.32 -21.73
N TYR A 475 -4.90 -36.18 -20.43
CA TYR A 475 -4.10 -36.85 -19.40
C TYR A 475 -4.22 -38.38 -19.53
N ILE A 476 -3.08 -39.08 -19.61
CA ILE A 476 -2.80 -40.54 -19.43
C ILE A 476 -1.47 -40.80 -20.20
N ALA A 477 -0.43 -41.50 -19.69
CA ALA A 477 -0.14 -41.95 -18.33
C ALA A 477 1.38 -42.27 -18.16
N ASN A 478 1.73 -42.53 -16.90
CA ASN A 478 2.90 -43.24 -16.36
C ASN A 478 3.55 -44.30 -17.29
N PRO A 479 4.90 -44.33 -17.46
CA PRO A 479 5.59 -45.33 -18.28
C PRO A 479 6.16 -46.50 -17.44
N LEU A 480 5.32 -47.47 -17.07
CA LEU A 480 5.76 -48.83 -16.71
C LEU A 480 4.74 -49.86 -17.22
N PHE A 481 5.25 -51.02 -17.66
CA PHE A 481 4.61 -52.21 -18.25
C PHE A 481 4.55 -52.34 -19.79
N ARG A 482 4.84 -53.57 -20.25
CA ARG A 482 5.07 -54.00 -21.65
C ARG A 482 3.77 -54.47 -22.33
N LYS A 483 3.72 -54.37 -23.68
CA LYS A 483 2.75 -55.04 -24.59
C LYS A 483 3.04 -56.56 -24.70
N PRO A 484 2.07 -57.43 -25.07
CA PRO A 484 1.50 -57.62 -26.45
C PRO A 484 -0.05 -57.49 -26.51
N CYS A 485 -0.83 -57.77 -27.59
CA CYS A 485 -0.75 -57.51 -29.05
C CYS A 485 -2.12 -57.83 -29.74
N PHE A 486 -2.25 -57.60 -31.06
CA PHE A 486 -3.34 -58.01 -31.99
C PHE A 486 -4.73 -57.25 -31.89
N PRO A 487 -5.58 -57.24 -32.97
CA PRO A 487 -6.29 -56.04 -33.46
C PRO A 487 -7.78 -56.29 -33.86
N ILE A 488 -8.31 -55.64 -34.92
CA ILE A 488 -9.63 -55.86 -35.63
C ILE A 488 -10.82 -55.08 -34.96
N ASP A 489 -11.73 -54.32 -35.62
CA ASP A 489 -11.93 -53.96 -37.05
C ASP A 489 -12.70 -52.61 -37.33
N ALA A 490 -12.72 -52.21 -38.61
CA ALA A 490 -13.78 -51.55 -39.42
C ALA A 490 -14.47 -50.17 -39.09
N GLN A 491 -13.98 -49.10 -39.75
CA GLN A 491 -14.59 -48.36 -40.92
C GLN A 491 -15.98 -47.60 -40.90
N PRO A 492 -16.30 -46.71 -41.89
CA PRO A 492 -16.68 -45.30 -41.60
C PRO A 492 -17.86 -44.69 -42.42
N LYS A 493 -17.99 -43.34 -42.45
CA LYS A 493 -18.60 -42.47 -43.51
C LYS A 493 -18.15 -41.00 -43.29
N LEU A 494 -17.48 -40.32 -44.25
CA LEU A 494 -17.98 -39.55 -45.43
C LEU A 494 -18.70 -38.22 -45.05
N ALA A 495 -18.43 -37.04 -45.64
CA ALA A 495 -17.49 -36.64 -46.72
C ALA A 495 -17.22 -35.10 -46.81
N ALA A 496 -16.10 -34.71 -47.46
CA ALA A 496 -15.77 -33.54 -48.32
C ALA A 496 -16.25 -32.08 -47.99
N GLY A 497 -15.53 -30.99 -48.32
CA GLY A 497 -14.21 -30.74 -48.97
C GLY A 497 -13.66 -29.34 -48.57
N ALA A 498 -12.35 -29.03 -48.58
CA ALA A 498 -11.49 -28.58 -49.71
C ALA A 498 -12.00 -27.28 -50.40
N LEU A 499 -11.24 -26.20 -50.69
CA LEU A 499 -9.80 -25.88 -50.90
C LEU A 499 -9.46 -24.49 -50.25
N ILE A 500 -8.26 -24.10 -49.77
CA ILE A 500 -6.85 -24.07 -50.26
C ILE A 500 -6.43 -22.75 -51.00
N VAL A 501 -5.45 -22.03 -50.40
CA VAL A 501 -4.42 -21.11 -51.03
C VAL A 501 -4.91 -19.77 -51.66
N CYS A 502 -4.11 -18.68 -51.80
CA CYS A 502 -2.95 -18.07 -51.09
C CYS A 502 -2.59 -16.72 -51.79
N ALA A 503 -1.73 -15.90 -51.18
CA ALA A 503 -0.95 -14.77 -51.77
C ALA A 503 -1.73 -13.54 -52.28
N LYS A 504 -1.15 -12.34 -52.50
CA LYS A 504 -0.09 -11.49 -51.89
C LYS A 504 0.07 -10.25 -52.83
N CYS A 505 0.48 -9.10 -52.29
CA CYS A 505 1.12 -7.95 -52.99
C CYS A 505 0.32 -6.87 -53.78
N ARG A 506 0.40 -5.64 -53.23
CA ARG A 506 0.93 -4.37 -53.83
C ARG A 506 0.05 -3.39 -54.68
N LEU A 507 -0.07 -2.19 -54.09
CA LEU A 507 0.16 -0.81 -54.61
C LEU A 507 -0.91 0.01 -55.39
N SER A 508 -1.11 1.23 -54.85
CA SER A 508 -1.24 2.56 -55.52
C SER A 508 -2.54 3.08 -56.18
N CYS A 509 -3.17 4.02 -55.45
CA CYS A 509 -3.31 5.47 -55.78
C CYS A 509 -4.17 6.01 -56.96
N ALA A 510 -5.27 6.71 -56.62
CA ALA A 510 -5.89 7.92 -57.24
C ALA A 510 -7.04 8.36 -56.30
N ILE A 511 -7.28 9.60 -55.81
CA ILE A 511 -7.30 10.99 -56.34
C ILE A 511 -8.51 11.34 -57.23
N GLN A 512 -9.53 11.99 -56.64
CA GLN A 512 -10.36 13.15 -57.08
C GLN A 512 -11.63 13.23 -56.19
N LEU A 513 -12.09 14.33 -55.57
CA LEU A 513 -12.40 15.74 -55.91
C LEU A 513 -13.87 16.05 -56.31
N ARG A 514 -14.62 16.59 -55.32
CA ARG A 514 -15.70 17.62 -55.34
C ARG A 514 -16.66 17.79 -56.56
N ARG A 515 -17.98 17.71 -56.29
CA ARG A 515 -19.11 18.59 -56.76
C ARG A 515 -20.43 18.03 -56.14
N PHE A 516 -21.32 18.74 -55.41
CA PHE A 516 -22.23 19.85 -55.75
C PHE A 516 -22.92 19.67 -57.13
N ASN A 517 -24.24 19.73 -57.33
CA ASN A 517 -25.27 20.59 -56.68
C ASN A 517 -26.72 20.14 -57.01
N ARG A 518 -27.71 20.54 -56.19
CA ARG A 518 -29.16 20.82 -56.45
C ARG A 518 -30.05 19.95 -57.37
N CYS A 519 -31.25 19.65 -56.86
CA CYS A 519 -32.52 19.90 -57.58
C CYS A 519 -33.61 20.41 -56.59
N SER A 520 -34.74 20.96 -57.07
CA SER A 520 -35.55 21.93 -56.30
C SER A 520 -37.04 22.01 -56.65
N LYS A 521 -37.87 22.60 -55.74
CA LYS A 521 -39.30 22.99 -55.84
C LYS A 521 -40.30 21.82 -55.64
N ALA A 522 -41.52 21.98 -55.07
CA ALA A 522 -42.30 23.17 -54.64
C ALA A 522 -43.11 22.92 -53.32
N GLY A 523 -43.70 23.96 -52.70
CA GLY A 523 -44.60 23.88 -51.50
C GLY A 523 -46.10 23.99 -51.87
N PRO A 524 -46.99 24.71 -51.12
CA PRO A 524 -46.92 25.24 -49.73
C PRO A 524 -48.28 25.17 -48.91
N SER A 525 -48.24 25.41 -47.58
CA SER A 525 -49.32 26.02 -46.74
C SER A 525 -48.91 25.96 -45.24
N LEU A 526 -48.84 27.02 -44.41
CA LEU A 526 -49.71 28.15 -44.02
C LEU A 526 -50.54 27.92 -42.74
N HIS A 527 -49.99 28.37 -41.60
CA HIS A 527 -50.60 29.07 -40.43
C HIS A 527 -49.68 28.84 -39.20
N SER A 528 -49.02 29.79 -38.52
CA SER A 528 -49.26 31.20 -38.12
C SER A 528 -49.76 31.37 -36.66
N SER A 529 -48.83 31.41 -35.70
CA SER A 529 -48.94 32.24 -34.48
C SER A 529 -47.60 32.27 -33.71
N THR A 530 -47.13 33.48 -33.39
CA THR A 530 -45.91 33.84 -32.63
C THR A 530 -46.27 34.32 -31.20
N PRO A 531 -45.41 35.02 -30.42
CA PRO A 531 -44.15 34.59 -29.80
C PRO A 531 -44.11 34.88 -28.25
N GLU A 532 -42.91 34.82 -27.65
CA GLU A 532 -42.44 35.33 -26.32
C GLU A 532 -41.83 34.20 -25.43
N SER A 533 -40.73 34.36 -24.69
CA SER A 533 -39.67 35.39 -24.72
C SER A 533 -38.33 34.85 -24.16
N CYS A 534 -37.28 34.98 -24.96
CA CYS A 534 -35.89 35.38 -24.67
C CYS A 534 -35.34 35.44 -23.20
N GLY A 535 -34.09 34.97 -23.01
CA GLY A 535 -33.29 35.13 -21.77
C GLY A 535 -32.21 34.04 -21.60
N GLN A 536 -31.18 33.98 -22.44
CA GLN A 536 -29.79 34.46 -22.18
C GLN A 536 -28.91 33.61 -21.23
N ILE A 537 -27.75 33.17 -21.77
CA ILE A 537 -26.38 32.89 -21.21
C ILE A 537 -25.73 31.98 -22.28
N ASP A 538 -25.05 32.51 -23.30
CA ASP A 538 -23.73 33.16 -23.36
C ASP A 538 -22.58 32.18 -23.73
N GLN A 539 -21.65 32.66 -24.54
CA GLN A 539 -20.74 31.89 -25.39
C GLN A 539 -19.34 31.77 -24.77
N ARG A 540 -18.77 30.54 -24.66
CA ARG A 540 -17.30 30.32 -24.50
C ARG A 540 -16.90 28.84 -24.54
N THR A 541 -16.79 28.24 -25.75
CA THR A 541 -15.75 27.23 -26.13
C THR A 541 -15.92 26.75 -27.58
N CYS A 542 -15.43 27.54 -28.54
CA CYS A 542 -15.23 27.12 -29.94
C CYS A 542 -13.87 27.61 -30.45
N TYR A 543 -12.77 27.22 -29.80
CA TYR A 543 -11.39 27.43 -30.26
C TYR A 543 -10.42 26.43 -29.60
N ALA A 544 -10.38 25.18 -30.09
CA ALA A 544 -9.36 24.18 -29.71
C ALA A 544 -9.31 22.97 -30.68
N ALA A 545 -9.36 23.20 -32.00
CA ALA A 545 -9.39 22.11 -32.99
C ALA A 545 -8.61 22.40 -34.28
N SER A 546 -7.45 23.07 -34.18
CA SER A 546 -6.61 23.37 -35.37
C SER A 546 -5.15 23.74 -35.04
N ALA A 547 -4.43 22.91 -34.25
CA ALA A 547 -3.00 23.14 -33.96
C ALA A 547 -2.24 21.87 -33.51
N SER A 548 -2.25 20.79 -34.31
CA SER A 548 -1.42 19.59 -34.01
C SER A 548 -1.05 18.77 -35.27
N PHE A 549 -0.75 19.45 -36.39
CA PHE A 549 -0.29 18.79 -37.62
C PHE A 549 0.97 19.42 -38.25
N VAL A 550 1.68 20.27 -37.49
CA VAL A 550 2.98 20.87 -37.88
C VAL A 550 3.98 20.68 -36.73
N SER A 551 4.54 19.47 -36.61
CA SER A 551 5.70 19.19 -35.74
C SER A 551 6.45 17.90 -36.11
N VAL A 552 5.72 16.86 -36.56
CA VAL A 552 6.30 15.54 -36.90
C VAL A 552 7.29 15.62 -38.08
N GLN A 553 7.04 16.49 -39.06
CA GLN A 553 7.87 16.60 -40.27
C GLN A 553 9.16 17.42 -40.07
N ALA A 554 9.21 18.27 -39.05
CA ALA A 554 10.42 18.94 -38.59
C ALA A 554 11.33 17.99 -37.78
N TRP A 555 10.74 17.08 -36.99
CA TRP A 555 11.46 16.11 -36.18
C TRP A 555 12.19 15.04 -37.01
N LEU A 556 11.57 14.55 -38.09
CA LEU A 556 12.18 13.53 -38.96
C LEU A 556 13.35 14.06 -39.79
N SER A 557 13.36 15.36 -40.11
CA SER A 557 14.49 16.01 -40.81
C SER A 557 15.70 16.26 -39.89
N PHE A 558 15.50 16.30 -38.56
CA PHE A 558 16.57 16.51 -37.58
C PHE A 558 17.34 15.22 -37.27
N LEU A 559 16.63 14.08 -37.19
CA LEU A 559 17.24 12.77 -36.90
C LEU A 559 18.14 12.26 -38.04
N ASP A 560 17.80 12.52 -39.31
CA ASP A 560 18.61 12.11 -40.46
C ASP A 560 19.89 12.97 -40.64
N LEU A 561 19.93 14.15 -40.02
CA LEU A 561 21.10 15.03 -40.01
C LEU A 561 22.12 14.67 -38.90
N VAL A 562 21.64 14.21 -37.74
CA VAL A 562 22.49 13.77 -36.62
C VAL A 562 23.12 12.38 -36.89
N SER A 563 22.45 11.50 -37.64
CA SER A 563 22.98 10.17 -37.96
C SER A 563 24.17 10.16 -38.93
N LYS A 564 24.45 11.27 -39.63
CA LYS A 564 25.49 11.37 -40.68
C LYS A 564 26.76 12.11 -40.27
N SER A 565 26.76 12.82 -39.13
CA SER A 565 27.95 13.53 -38.61
C SER A 565 28.79 12.71 -37.62
N ALA A 566 28.21 11.69 -36.96
CA ALA A 566 28.91 10.87 -35.97
C ALA A 566 29.82 9.77 -36.56
N LEU A 567 29.70 9.46 -37.86
CA LEU A 567 30.42 8.35 -38.52
C LEU A 567 31.64 8.77 -39.35
N ALA A 568 31.93 10.08 -39.46
CA ALA A 568 33.04 10.60 -40.26
C ALA A 568 34.33 10.91 -39.46
N THR A 569 34.26 10.96 -38.12
CA THR A 569 35.37 11.42 -37.26
C THR A 569 36.09 10.29 -36.51
N ALA A 570 35.55 9.06 -36.53
CA ALA A 570 36.11 7.89 -35.83
C ALA A 570 36.98 6.98 -36.71
N MET A 571 37.35 7.41 -37.94
CA MET A 571 38.03 6.57 -38.92
C MET A 571 39.22 7.26 -39.62
N ARG A 572 40.07 7.94 -38.84
CA ARG A 572 41.43 8.40 -39.18
C ARG A 572 42.23 8.52 -37.87
N LEU A 573 43.48 8.07 -37.87
CA LEU A 573 44.36 7.80 -36.71
C LEU A 573 43.98 6.50 -35.94
N SER A 574 44.83 5.48 -35.78
CA SER A 574 46.15 5.22 -36.36
C SER A 574 46.42 3.70 -36.43
N ILE A 575 46.81 3.18 -37.60
CA ILE A 575 47.49 1.88 -37.74
C ILE A 575 48.92 2.17 -38.21
N ARG A 576 49.87 2.04 -37.28
CA ARG A 576 51.35 2.03 -37.41
C ARG A 576 51.91 2.16 -35.98
N ALA A 577 52.93 1.46 -35.51
CA ALA A 577 53.65 0.28 -36.03
C ALA A 577 54.52 -0.31 -34.87
N LEU A 578 55.04 -1.54 -35.04
CA LEU A 578 56.21 -2.12 -34.34
C LEU A 578 56.07 -2.33 -32.80
N ALA A 579 56.16 -3.55 -32.28
CA ALA A 579 57.35 -4.41 -32.06
C ALA A 579 58.19 -4.03 -30.81
N MET A 580 58.62 -5.05 -30.06
CA MET A 580 59.38 -5.04 -28.79
C MET A 580 60.84 -4.52 -28.99
N PRO A 581 61.80 -4.46 -28.00
CA PRO A 581 61.78 -4.99 -26.61
C PRO A 581 62.55 -4.21 -25.48
N VAL A 582 62.47 -4.73 -24.23
CA VAL A 582 63.56 -4.89 -23.21
C VAL A 582 64.25 -3.68 -22.48
N ALA A 583 64.56 -3.92 -21.19
CA ALA A 583 65.59 -3.34 -20.28
C ALA A 583 65.41 -1.97 -19.57
N ALA A 584 65.10 -2.06 -18.26
CA ALA A 584 65.96 -1.77 -17.09
C ALA A 584 66.69 -0.41 -16.85
N PHE A 585 66.82 -0.09 -15.55
CA PHE A 585 67.67 0.90 -14.86
C PHE A 585 67.42 2.41 -15.08
N ALA A 586 66.78 3.04 -14.08
CA ALA A 586 67.47 3.86 -13.07
C ALA A 586 66.59 4.01 -11.81
#